data_AF-A0AAU2KMB3-F1
#
_entry.id   AF-A0AAU2KMB3-F1
#
_cell.length_a   1.000
_cell.length_b   1.000
_cell.length_c   1.000
_cell.angle_alpha   90.00
_cell.angle_beta   90.00
_cell.angle_gamma   90.00
#
_symmetry.space_group_name_H-M   'P 1'
#
loop_
_entity.id
_entity.type
_entity.pdbx_description
1 polymer ?
#
loop_
_entity_poly.entity_id
_entity_poly.type
_entity_poly.pdbx_seq_one_letter_code
_entity_poly.pdbx_strand_id
1 'polypeptide(L)'
;MLSTPARPAVRFHVSMTFTPGGPKVEGTWEAEASAVNRFRGFIGTHGSDDVTITLWAETDGIRRRLRTWTKDHGEVLHTGH
;
A
#
# COMPACT_ATOMS: atom_id res chain seq x y z
N MET A 1 20.02 32.55 -6.01
CA MET A 1 19.59 31.56 -5.00
C MET A 1 19.10 30.34 -5.77
N LEU A 2 19.81 29.20 -5.74
CA LEU A 2 19.32 27.98 -6.36
C LEU A 2 18.27 27.36 -5.42
N SER A 3 17.02 27.30 -5.85
CA SER A 3 16.01 26.45 -5.23
C SER A 3 16.46 25.00 -5.42
N THR A 4 16.75 24.29 -4.33
CA THR A 4 16.91 22.84 -4.36
C THR A 4 15.65 22.26 -5.02
N PRO A 5 15.75 21.40 -6.05
CA PRO A 5 14.55 20.74 -6.56
C PRO A 5 13.93 19.97 -5.39
N ALA A 6 12.67 20.29 -5.08
CA ALA A 6 11.90 19.51 -4.12
C ALA A 6 11.91 18.08 -4.63
N ARG A 7 12.45 17.14 -3.84
CA ARG A 7 12.33 15.72 -4.18
C ARG A 7 10.84 15.43 -4.38
N PRO A 8 10.46 14.65 -5.41
CA PRO A 8 9.06 14.34 -5.63
C PRO A 8 8.50 13.70 -4.36
N ALA A 9 7.37 14.24 -3.88
CA ALA A 9 6.75 13.76 -2.65
C ALA A 9 6.18 12.36 -2.92
N VAL A 10 6.80 11.35 -2.32
CA VAL A 10 6.28 9.98 -2.40
C VAL A 10 5.18 9.82 -1.36
N ARG A 11 4.02 9.32 -1.79
CA ARG A 11 2.92 8.94 -0.92
C ARG A 11 2.73 7.44 -0.94
N PHE A 12 2.28 6.88 0.16
CA PHE A 12 2.06 5.46 0.31
C PHE A 12 0.60 5.20 0.62
N HIS A 13 -0.05 4.35 -0.18
CA HIS A 13 -1.47 4.05 -0.02
C HIS A 13 -1.64 2.60 0.38
N VAL A 14 -2.36 2.37 1.47
CA VAL A 14 -2.80 1.02 1.85
C VAL A 14 -4.28 0.92 1.53
N SER A 15 -4.64 -0.02 0.67
CA SER A 15 -6.02 -0.34 0.32
C SER A 15 -6.38 -1.73 0.84
N MET A 16 -7.53 -1.88 1.49
CA MET A 16 -8.12 -3.15 1.86
C MET A 16 -9.47 -3.30 1.16
N THR A 17 -9.63 -4.39 0.42
CA THR A 17 -10.83 -4.68 -0.37
C THR A 17 -11.44 -5.98 0.11
N PHE A 18 -12.71 -5.96 0.54
CA PHE A 18 -13.37 -7.12 1.18
C PHE A 18 -13.84 -8.20 0.22
N THR A 19 -14.07 -7.87 -1.05
CA THR A 19 -14.37 -8.81 -2.14
C THR A 19 -13.94 -8.18 -3.47
N PRO A 20 -13.63 -8.94 -4.53
CA PRO A 20 -13.33 -8.36 -5.84
C PRO A 20 -14.44 -7.42 -6.31
N GLY A 21 -14.12 -6.13 -6.49
CA GLY A 21 -15.09 -5.09 -6.86
C GLY A 21 -15.99 -4.59 -5.72
N GLY A 22 -15.80 -5.09 -4.49
CA GLY A 22 -16.56 -4.71 -3.31
C GLY A 22 -16.04 -3.47 -2.57
N PRO A 23 -16.51 -3.25 -1.33
CA PRO A 23 -16.09 -2.13 -0.51
C PRO A 23 -14.57 -2.08 -0.34
N LYS A 24 -14.01 -0.89 -0.52
CA LYS A 24 -12.59 -0.62 -0.38
C LYS A 24 -12.36 0.46 0.66
N VAL A 25 -11.49 0.18 1.62
CA VAL A 25 -10.98 1.14 2.60
C VAL A 25 -9.58 1.52 2.19
N GLU A 26 -9.29 2.83 2.10
CA GLU A 26 -7.98 3.34 1.73
C GLU A 26 -7.46 4.34 2.77
N GLY A 27 -6.18 4.25 3.07
CA GLY A 27 -5.44 5.26 3.82
C GLY A 27 -4.21 5.72 3.04
N THR A 28 -3.73 6.91 3.36
CA THR A 28 -2.52 7.50 2.74
C THR A 28 -1.55 7.94 3.82
N TRP A 29 -0.26 7.69 3.60
CA TRP A 29 0.85 8.03 4.49
C TRP A 29 2.01 8.65 3.71
N GLU A 30 2.79 9.52 4.35
CA GLU A 30 3.99 10.13 3.76
C GLU A 30 5.26 9.30 4.02
N ALA A 31 5.21 8.39 4.98
CA ALA A 31 6.33 7.53 5.35
C ALA A 31 6.04 6.05 5.03
N GLU A 32 6.95 5.41 4.30
CA GLU A 32 6.83 3.99 3.92
C GLU A 32 6.69 3.10 5.15
N ALA A 33 7.53 3.31 6.17
CA ALA A 33 7.53 2.50 7.38
C ALA A 33 6.16 2.50 8.09
N SER A 34 5.50 3.67 8.14
CA SER A 34 4.15 3.81 8.70
C SER A 34 3.12 3.06 7.86
N ALA A 35 3.20 3.15 6.54
CA ALA A 35 2.31 2.44 5.63
C ALA A 35 2.50 0.91 5.71
N VAL A 36 3.75 0.43 5.79
CA VAL A 36 4.07 -0.99 5.97
C VAL A 36 3.56 -1.50 7.32
N ASN A 37 3.70 -0.72 8.39
CA ASN A 37 3.16 -1.07 9.70
C ASN A 37 1.63 -1.22 9.65
N ARG A 38 0.94 -0.27 8.99
CA ARG A 38 -0.53 -0.32 8.82
C ARG A 38 -0.98 -1.48 7.94
N PHE A 39 -0.27 -1.73 6.85
CA PHE A 39 -0.49 -2.91 5.99
C PHE A 39 -0.44 -4.21 6.80
N ARG A 40 0.62 -4.40 7.60
CA ARG A 40 0.75 -5.59 8.47
C ARG A 40 -0.29 -5.63 9.58
N GLY A 41 -0.67 -4.48 10.12
CA GLY A 41 -1.77 -4.37 11.07
C GLY A 41 -3.09 -4.89 10.50
N PHE A 42 -3.42 -4.51 9.25
CA PHE A 42 -4.61 -5.04 8.58
C PHE A 42 -4.53 -6.54 8.33
N ILE A 43 -3.36 -7.08 7.98
CA ILE A 43 -3.17 -8.53 7.89
C ILE A 43 -3.44 -9.20 9.24
N GLY A 44 -2.94 -8.64 10.34
CA GLY A 44 -3.18 -9.18 11.68
C GLY A 44 -4.67 -9.18 12.07
N THR A 45 -5.41 -8.13 11.70
CA THR A 45 -6.83 -7.98 12.07
C THR A 45 -7.78 -8.70 11.13
N HIS A 46 -7.49 -8.72 9.83
CA HIS A 46 -8.40 -9.18 8.76
C HIS A 46 -7.85 -10.34 7.93
N GLY A 47 -6.66 -10.85 8.26
CA GLY A 47 -5.98 -11.87 7.46
C GLY A 47 -6.63 -13.26 7.50
N SER A 48 -7.70 -13.44 8.26
CA SER A 48 -8.54 -14.65 8.22
C SER A 48 -9.69 -14.54 7.21
N ASP A 49 -10.03 -13.32 6.80
CA ASP A 49 -11.12 -13.00 5.88
C ASP A 49 -10.67 -13.06 4.41
N ASP A 50 -11.62 -13.11 3.49
CA ASP A 50 -11.39 -13.03 2.04
C ASP A 50 -11.09 -11.59 1.57
N VAL A 51 -10.12 -10.95 2.22
CA VAL A 51 -9.69 -9.58 1.89
C VAL A 51 -8.45 -9.58 1.00
N THR A 52 -8.37 -8.60 0.12
CA THR A 52 -7.12 -8.23 -0.56
C THR A 52 -6.58 -6.95 0.05
N ILE A 53 -5.37 -7.00 0.58
CA ILE A 53 -4.69 -5.82 1.14
C ILE A 53 -3.55 -5.47 0.18
N THR A 54 -3.44 -4.23 -0.25
CA THR A 54 -2.38 -3.79 -1.16
C THR A 54 -1.75 -2.50 -0.67
N LEU A 55 -0.42 -2.47 -0.65
CA LEU A 55 0.38 -1.29 -0.43
C LEU A 55 0.89 -0.78 -1.78
N TRP A 56 0.68 0.51 -2.03
CA TRP A 56 1.13 1.23 -3.21
C TRP A 56 2.08 2.35 -2.79
N ALA A 57 3.08 2.64 -3.61
CA ALA A 57 3.77 3.93 -3.63
C ALA A 57 3.22 4.76 -4.78
N GLU A 58 3.04 6.05 -4.56
CA GLU A 58 2.64 7.05 -5.55
C GLU A 58 3.74 8.10 -5.63
N THR A 59 4.27 8.34 -6.83
CA THR A 59 5.27 9.37 -7.11
C THR A 59 4.84 10.08 -8.39
N ASP A 60 4.67 11.41 -8.33
CA ASP A 60 4.17 12.21 -9.46
C ASP A 60 2.85 11.66 -10.05
N GLY A 61 1.96 11.16 -9.20
CA GLY A 61 0.67 10.58 -9.58
C GLY A 61 0.74 9.15 -10.14
N ILE A 62 1.94 8.59 -10.30
CA ILE A 62 2.13 7.21 -10.79
C ILE A 62 2.11 6.26 -9.59
N ARG A 63 1.13 5.35 -9.57
CA ARG A 63 1.01 4.30 -8.54
C ARG A 63 1.75 3.03 -8.92
N ARG A 64 2.72 2.66 -8.10
CA ARG A 64 3.42 1.38 -8.15
C ARG A 64 3.01 0.51 -6.97
N ARG A 65 2.63 -0.73 -7.25
CA ARG A 65 2.36 -1.72 -6.21
C ARG A 65 3.68 -2.11 -5.54
N LEU A 66 3.70 -2.09 -4.22
CA LEU A 66 4.85 -2.50 -3.42
C LEU A 66 4.61 -3.85 -2.75
N ARG A 67 3.41 -4.04 -2.18
CA ARG A 67 3.06 -5.27 -1.45
C ARG A 67 1.61 -5.63 -1.72
N THR A 68 1.32 -6.91 -1.79
CA THR A 68 -0.05 -7.42 -1.74
C THR A 68 -0.12 -8.53 -0.73
N TRP A 69 -1.25 -8.66 -0.06
CA TRP A 69 -1.57 -9.79 0.75
C TRP A 69 -2.95 -10.31 0.38
N THR A 70 -3.05 -11.63 0.27
CA THR A 70 -4.31 -12.39 0.24
C THR A 70 -4.18 -13.59 1.14
N LYS A 71 -5.31 -14.15 1.56
CA LYS A 71 -5.37 -15.35 2.39
C LYS A 71 -4.63 -16.54 1.76
N ASP A 72 -4.79 -16.73 0.45
CA ASP A 72 -4.21 -17.86 -0.28
C ASP A 72 -2.70 -17.75 -0.53
N HIS A 73 -2.17 -16.52 -0.66
CA HIS A 73 -0.80 -16.29 -1.10
C HIS A 73 0.10 -15.66 -0.03
N GLY A 74 -0.46 -15.18 1.07
CA GLY A 74 0.29 -14.43 2.08
C GLY A 74 0.83 -13.11 1.55
N GLU A 75 1.86 -12.56 2.20
CA GLU A 75 2.49 -11.30 1.79
C GLU A 75 3.40 -11.51 0.57
N VAL A 76 3.05 -10.88 -0.55
CA VAL A 76 3.83 -10.84 -1.80
C VAL A 76 4.47 -9.47 -1.96
N LEU A 77 5.78 -9.44 -2.12
CA LEU A 77 6.58 -8.25 -2.41
C LEU A 77 6.69 -8.03 -3.92
N HIS A 78 6.40 -6.82 -4.37
CA HIS A 78 6.47 -6.42 -5.77
C HIS A 78 7.74 -5.59 -6.00
N THR A 79 8.84 -6.26 -6.29
CA THR A 79 10.06 -5.61 -6.74
C THR A 79 9.92 -5.34 -8.23
N GLY A 80 9.51 -4.12 -8.58
CA GLY A 80 9.50 -3.65 -9.97
C GLY A 80 10.89 -3.80 -10.59
N HIS A 81 10.91 -4.60 -11.66
CA HIS A 81 12.00 -4.77 -12.63
C HIS A 81 12.06 -3.56 -13.58
#